data_AF-A0A6N9PAR7-F1
#
_entry.id   AF-A0A6N9PAR7-F1
#
_cell.length_a   1.000
_cell.length_b   1.000
_cell.length_c   1.000
_cell.angle_alpha   90.00
_cell.angle_beta   90.00
_cell.angle_gamma   90.00
#
_symmetry.space_group_name_H-M   'P 1'
#
loop_
_entity.id
_entity.type
_entity.pdbx_description
1 polymer ?
#
loop_
_entity_poly.entity_id
_entity_poly.type
_entity_poly.pdbx_seq_one_letter_code
_entity_poly.pdbx_strand_id
1 'polypeptide(L)'
;MLNSKLNTSGAMDSVPENGGKVKDFEQVKRDFETAHASGKDYGPQLLDLSTAIAHSVVRKCLDPQRKTAPARYSVSDNGYNPAMDDLRRGISADVALLDSTQTAAEKAIRATLDADGEPVTVTADKDAETALNALIDRTLTDGIDLVQTAACALLEQAAEHADGPGWLDRPYTVRRLSRRVYIRVEDSAAYREEDTAPMREVFRAVRRAVQDSRAVQTDPRNGYTYIEELTVDGLDAIYYRLQKYADLGGYNANGNYTADRQTVTDYNAIIERLNLTARQAEVLALRMRGYGWKAIATYSGVTDRAIRKAMEQVQKKALAIGLVPPADGEN
;
A
#
# COMPACT_ATOMS: atom_id res chain seq x y z
N MET A 1 37.12 -9.24 38.41
CA MET A 1 35.74 -9.64 38.80
C MET A 1 34.98 -8.41 39.26
N LEU A 2 33.69 -8.36 38.91
CA LEU A 2 32.64 -7.40 39.33
C LEU A 2 32.56 -6.02 38.65
N ASN A 3 31.55 -5.94 37.77
CA ASN A 3 30.71 -4.78 37.46
C ASN A 3 30.10 -4.17 38.74
N SER A 4 29.95 -2.85 38.80
CA SER A 4 28.64 -2.16 38.72
C SER A 4 28.71 -0.65 38.97
N LYS A 5 28.18 0.12 37.99
CA LYS A 5 27.26 1.28 38.09
C LYS A 5 27.66 2.61 38.78
N LEU A 6 27.53 3.67 37.96
CA LEU A 6 26.88 4.98 38.18
C LEU A 6 27.53 6.05 39.08
N ASN A 7 27.82 7.21 38.48
CA ASN A 7 27.44 8.57 38.90
C ASN A 7 27.58 9.49 37.68
N THR A 8 26.51 10.02 37.06
CA THR A 8 25.71 11.21 37.41
C THR A 8 26.52 12.50 37.65
N SER A 9 26.31 13.43 36.70
CA SER A 9 26.43 14.91 36.74
C SER A 9 27.81 15.55 36.95
N GLY A 10 28.20 16.38 35.95
CA GLY A 10 28.84 17.67 36.23
C GLY A 10 30.14 17.99 35.48
N ALA A 11 30.06 18.30 34.18
CA ALA A 11 30.88 19.34 33.53
C ALA A 11 30.17 19.77 32.23
N MET A 12 29.38 20.84 32.33
CA MET A 12 28.94 21.62 31.17
C MET A 12 30.14 22.39 30.65
N ASP A 13 30.94 21.77 29.78
CA ASP A 13 31.76 22.50 28.83
C ASP A 13 31.28 22.13 27.44
N SER A 14 30.94 23.17 26.68
CA SER A 14 30.32 23.18 25.35
C SER A 14 30.59 21.93 24.52
N VAL A 15 29.62 21.01 24.51
CA VAL A 15 29.45 20.06 23.40
C VAL A 15 29.28 20.92 22.14
N PRO A 16 30.13 20.76 21.11
CA PRO A 16 30.01 21.53 19.90
C PRO A 16 28.59 21.35 19.34
N GLU A 17 27.91 22.48 19.13
CA GLU A 17 26.56 22.59 18.60
C GLU A 17 26.55 22.18 17.11
N ASN A 18 26.89 20.93 16.81
CA ASN A 18 26.76 20.27 15.51
C ASN A 18 26.64 18.74 15.66
N GLY A 19 25.91 18.30 16.70
CA GLY A 19 25.44 16.93 16.83
C GLY A 19 24.16 16.72 16.01
N GLY A 20 24.30 16.27 14.76
CA GLY A 20 23.27 15.67 13.90
C GLY A 20 21.81 16.08 14.13
N LYS A 21 21.39 17.23 13.58
CA LYS A 21 19.96 17.52 13.42
C LYS A 21 19.39 16.51 12.41
N VAL A 22 18.41 15.71 12.82
CA VAL A 22 17.60 14.89 11.89
C VAL A 22 17.10 15.82 10.80
N LYS A 23 17.49 15.56 9.54
CA LYS A 23 17.02 16.37 8.39
C LYS A 23 15.50 16.31 8.35
N ASP A 24 14.86 17.46 8.22
CA ASP A 24 13.43 17.49 7.95
C ASP A 24 13.16 17.05 6.50
N PHE A 25 11.90 16.70 6.20
CA PHE A 25 11.52 16.17 4.88
C PHE A 25 11.76 17.18 3.75
N GLU A 26 11.59 18.48 4.02
CA GLU A 26 11.85 19.51 3.03
C GLU A 26 13.35 19.58 2.71
N GLN A 27 14.23 19.48 3.70
CA GLN A 27 15.67 19.43 3.51
C GLN A 27 16.08 18.22 2.66
N VAL A 28 15.58 17.02 2.98
CA VAL A 28 15.89 15.80 2.20
C VAL A 28 15.44 15.96 0.73
N LYS A 29 14.29 16.60 0.51
CA LYS A 29 13.79 16.90 -0.84
C LYS A 29 14.72 17.86 -1.59
N ARG A 30 15.15 18.96 -0.96
CA ARG A 30 16.06 19.94 -1.59
C ARG A 30 17.46 19.40 -1.81
N ASP A 31 17.95 18.55 -0.91
CA ASP A 31 19.24 17.87 -1.06
C ASP A 31 19.24 17.01 -2.32
N PHE A 32 18.16 16.26 -2.57
CA PHE A 32 18.01 15.48 -3.80
C PHE A 32 17.95 16.37 -5.05
N GLU A 33 17.13 17.43 -5.07
CA GLU A 33 17.06 18.35 -6.22
C GLU A 33 18.44 18.94 -6.56
N THR A 34 19.20 19.33 -5.53
CA THR A 34 20.55 19.90 -5.66
C THR A 34 21.55 18.86 -6.16
N ALA A 35 21.53 17.65 -5.58
CA ALA A 35 22.42 16.57 -5.99
C ALA A 35 22.14 16.12 -7.43
N HIS A 36 20.87 15.95 -7.79
CA HIS A 36 20.44 15.61 -9.14
C HIS A 36 20.89 16.67 -10.17
N ALA A 37 20.69 17.96 -9.87
CA ALA A 37 21.11 19.05 -10.74
C ALA A 37 22.64 19.15 -10.90
N SER A 38 23.42 18.63 -9.95
CA SER A 38 24.88 18.64 -10.03
C SER A 38 25.45 17.69 -11.09
N GLY A 39 24.65 16.71 -11.56
CA GLY A 39 25.07 15.67 -12.50
C GLY A 39 26.12 14.70 -11.96
N LYS A 40 26.43 14.77 -10.66
CA LYS A 40 27.34 13.83 -9.96
C LYS A 40 26.55 12.65 -9.41
N ASP A 41 27.24 11.76 -8.69
CA ASP A 41 26.57 10.72 -7.92
C ASP A 41 25.61 11.34 -6.89
N TYR A 42 24.33 11.06 -7.07
CA TYR A 42 23.23 11.47 -6.20
C TYR A 42 22.56 10.26 -5.51
N GLY A 43 23.16 9.06 -5.60
CA GLY A 43 22.66 7.83 -5.02
C GLY A 43 22.29 7.95 -3.55
N PRO A 44 23.12 8.56 -2.68
CA PRO A 44 22.78 8.76 -1.28
C PRO A 44 21.53 9.63 -1.07
N GLN A 45 21.40 10.74 -1.80
CA GLN A 45 20.25 11.65 -1.67
C GLN A 45 18.97 11.04 -2.25
N LEU A 46 19.09 10.25 -3.31
CA LEU A 46 17.98 9.45 -3.84
C LEU A 46 17.51 8.43 -2.82
N LEU A 47 18.43 7.70 -2.18
CA LEU A 47 18.10 6.71 -1.15
C LEU A 47 17.45 7.37 0.08
N ASP A 48 18.00 8.49 0.57
CA ASP A 48 17.44 9.26 1.70
C ASP A 48 15.99 9.68 1.41
N LEU A 49 15.74 10.31 0.26
CA LEU A 49 14.41 10.79 -0.11
C LEU A 49 13.43 9.64 -0.34
N SER A 50 13.85 8.59 -1.04
CA SER A 50 13.03 7.42 -1.32
C SER A 50 12.60 6.70 -0.03
N THR A 51 13.54 6.55 0.91
CA THR A 51 13.28 5.97 2.23
C THR A 51 12.31 6.83 3.04
N ALA A 52 12.49 8.15 3.03
CA ALA A 52 11.60 9.08 3.72
C ALA A 52 10.17 9.04 3.16
N ILE A 53 10.02 8.96 1.83
CA ILE A 53 8.73 8.83 1.15
C ILE A 53 8.05 7.50 1.52
N ALA A 54 8.76 6.38 1.40
CA ALA A 54 8.25 5.05 1.74
C ALA A 54 7.74 5.00 3.19
N HIS A 55 8.53 5.47 4.15
CA HIS A 55 8.11 5.58 5.55
C HIS A 55 6.87 6.45 5.75
N SER A 56 6.80 7.60 5.07
CA SER A 56 5.68 8.53 5.18
C SER A 56 4.37 7.89 4.66
N VAL A 57 4.44 7.16 3.54
CA VAL A 57 3.30 6.43 2.98
C VAL A 57 2.85 5.33 3.92
N VAL A 58 3.74 4.44 4.34
CA VAL A 58 3.40 3.32 5.22
C VAL A 58 2.80 3.82 6.53
N ARG A 59 3.37 4.87 7.13
CA ARG A 59 2.83 5.48 8.36
C ARG A 59 1.41 6.03 8.18
N LYS A 60 1.09 6.57 7.01
CA LYS A 60 -0.26 7.04 6.68
C LYS A 60 -1.24 5.90 6.42
N CYS A 61 -0.75 4.76 5.93
CA CYS A 61 -1.54 3.55 5.74
C CYS A 61 -1.76 2.77 7.05
N LEU A 62 -0.82 2.85 7.99
CA LEU A 62 -0.88 2.20 9.31
C LEU A 62 -2.02 2.71 10.19
N ASP A 63 -2.32 4.01 10.13
CA ASP A 63 -3.50 4.59 10.79
C ASP A 63 -4.08 5.71 9.91
N PRO A 64 -5.04 5.39 9.03
CA PRO A 64 -5.68 6.36 8.16
C PRO A 64 -6.44 7.46 8.92
N GLN A 65 -6.86 7.20 10.17
CA GLN A 65 -7.61 8.13 11.03
C GLN A 65 -6.68 9.05 11.86
N ARG A 66 -5.37 8.85 11.78
CA ARG A 66 -4.36 9.62 12.52
C ARG A 66 -4.43 11.15 12.35
N LYS A 67 -5.04 11.65 11.26
CA LYS A 67 -5.24 13.09 11.05
C LYS A 67 -6.15 13.74 12.09
N THR A 68 -7.03 12.97 12.73
CA THR A 68 -7.96 13.45 13.77
C THR A 68 -7.53 12.99 15.16
N ALA A 69 -6.35 12.36 15.29
CA ALA A 69 -5.89 11.83 16.56
C ALA A 69 -5.44 12.97 17.51
N PRO A 70 -5.83 12.94 18.79
CA PRO A 70 -5.52 14.00 19.75
C PRO A 70 -4.02 14.09 20.11
N ALA A 71 -3.22 13.05 19.86
CA ALA A 71 -1.78 13.04 20.17
C ALA A 71 -0.92 12.36 19.08
N ARG A 72 0.35 12.75 18.98
CA ARG A 72 1.32 12.24 17.97
C ARG A 72 1.58 10.74 18.08
N TYR A 73 1.32 10.12 19.24
CA TYR A 73 1.56 8.71 19.52
C TYR A 73 0.30 7.91 19.89
N SER A 74 -0.90 8.49 19.81
CA SER A 74 -2.15 7.74 20.00
C SER A 74 -2.49 6.99 18.71
N VAL A 75 -2.63 5.68 18.80
CA VAL A 75 -3.13 4.80 17.71
C VAL A 75 -4.64 4.67 17.89
N SER A 76 -5.43 4.76 16.81
CA SER A 76 -6.87 4.51 16.92
C SER A 76 -7.16 3.03 17.16
N ASP A 77 -8.03 2.71 18.13
CA ASP A 77 -8.40 1.33 18.52
C ASP A 77 -8.98 0.49 17.36
N ASN A 78 -9.41 1.13 16.26
CA ASN A 78 -10.12 0.51 15.15
C ASN A 78 -9.39 0.61 13.79
N GLY A 79 -8.20 1.25 13.74
CA GLY A 79 -7.51 1.59 12.49
C GLY A 79 -6.08 1.04 12.34
N TYR A 80 -5.54 0.39 13.36
CA TYR A 80 -4.18 -0.16 13.36
C TYR A 80 -4.05 -1.39 12.46
N ASN A 81 -3.16 -1.33 11.46
CA ASN A 81 -2.78 -2.48 10.65
C ASN A 81 -1.39 -3.01 11.08
N PRO A 82 -1.31 -4.18 11.74
CA PRO A 82 -0.03 -4.74 12.20
C PRO A 82 0.93 -5.06 11.05
N ALA A 83 0.43 -5.51 9.89
CA ALA A 83 1.26 -5.76 8.72
C ALA A 83 1.94 -4.48 8.19
N MET A 84 1.30 -3.31 8.36
CA MET A 84 1.91 -2.02 8.03
C MET A 84 2.98 -1.60 9.05
N ASP A 85 2.89 -2.02 10.32
CA ASP A 85 3.96 -1.76 11.29
C ASP A 85 5.17 -2.65 11.02
N ASP A 86 4.94 -3.91 10.64
CA ASP A 86 6.01 -4.83 10.24
C ASP A 86 6.72 -4.32 8.97
N LEU A 87 5.97 -3.89 7.96
CA LEU A 87 6.53 -3.28 6.75
C LEU A 87 7.34 -2.01 7.05
N ARG A 88 6.85 -1.17 7.98
CA ARG A 88 7.57 0.02 8.44
C ARG A 88 8.89 -0.34 9.11
N ARG A 89 8.93 -1.39 9.94
CA ARG A 89 10.15 -1.88 10.59
C ARG A 89 11.10 -2.52 9.56
N GLY A 90 10.54 -3.22 8.58
CA GLY A 90 11.23 -3.82 7.44
C GLY A 90 12.08 -2.81 6.68
N ILE A 91 11.49 -1.66 6.29
CA ILE A 91 12.23 -0.58 5.59
C ILE A 91 13.52 -0.21 6.33
N SER A 92 13.43 0.09 7.63
CA SER A 92 14.61 0.51 8.39
C SER A 92 15.62 -0.63 8.58
N ALA A 93 15.15 -1.85 8.76
CA ALA A 93 16.01 -3.03 8.91
C ALA A 93 16.75 -3.37 7.60
N ASP A 94 16.06 -3.27 6.46
CA ASP A 94 16.59 -3.57 5.14
C ASP A 94 17.64 -2.54 4.72
N VAL A 95 17.35 -1.24 4.90
CA VAL A 95 18.32 -0.18 4.61
C VAL A 95 19.58 -0.33 5.47
N ALA A 96 19.42 -0.61 6.77
CA ALA A 96 20.56 -0.85 7.65
C ALA A 96 21.34 -2.13 7.30
N LEU A 97 20.65 -3.18 6.85
CA LEU A 97 21.27 -4.41 6.40
C LEU A 97 22.11 -4.17 5.14
N LEU A 98 21.59 -3.44 4.15
CA LEU A 98 22.31 -3.10 2.92
C LEU A 98 23.54 -2.23 3.22
N ASP A 99 23.39 -1.19 4.05
CA ASP A 99 24.50 -0.31 4.47
C ASP A 99 25.60 -1.09 5.22
N SER A 100 25.19 -1.98 6.13
CA SER A 100 26.13 -2.86 6.84
C SER A 100 26.82 -3.84 5.89
N THR A 101 26.09 -4.37 4.91
CA THR A 101 26.62 -5.31 3.91
C THR A 101 27.65 -4.62 3.02
N GLN A 102 27.35 -3.41 2.53
CA GLN A 102 28.28 -2.61 1.75
C GLN A 102 29.54 -2.28 2.58
N THR A 103 29.36 -1.78 3.80
CA THR A 103 30.48 -1.45 4.69
C THR A 103 31.37 -2.68 4.97
N ALA A 104 30.76 -3.85 5.19
CA ALA A 104 31.50 -5.08 5.41
C ALA A 104 32.22 -5.53 4.14
N ALA A 105 31.58 -5.44 2.97
CA ALA A 105 32.17 -5.81 1.68
C ALA A 105 33.39 -4.94 1.32
N GLU A 106 33.28 -3.63 1.48
CA GLU A 106 34.36 -2.68 1.21
C GLU A 106 35.59 -2.90 2.12
N LYS A 107 35.38 -3.41 3.34
CA LYS A 107 36.46 -3.74 4.28
C LYS A 107 37.03 -5.14 4.08
N ALA A 108 36.18 -6.11 3.76
CA ALA A 108 36.55 -7.51 3.64
C ALA A 108 37.52 -7.76 2.50
N ILE A 109 37.35 -7.05 1.38
CA ILE A 109 38.01 -7.35 0.12
C ILE A 109 38.80 -6.15 -0.40
N ARG A 110 40.01 -6.39 -0.91
CA ARG A 110 40.81 -5.37 -1.60
C ARG A 110 41.37 -5.91 -2.91
N ALA A 111 41.34 -5.10 -3.96
CA ALA A 111 42.06 -5.36 -5.21
C ALA A 111 43.53 -4.95 -5.07
N THR A 112 44.46 -5.84 -5.44
CA THR A 112 45.91 -5.59 -5.46
C THR A 112 46.52 -6.16 -6.74
N LEU A 113 47.82 -5.96 -6.94
CA LEU A 113 48.58 -6.71 -7.96
C LEU A 113 49.31 -7.87 -7.30
N ASP A 114 49.49 -8.98 -8.01
CA ASP A 114 50.34 -10.09 -7.60
C ASP A 114 51.81 -9.84 -7.96
N ALA A 115 52.65 -10.87 -7.77
CA ALA A 115 54.09 -10.80 -8.02
C ALA A 115 54.44 -10.60 -9.51
N ASP A 116 53.52 -10.98 -10.42
CA ASP A 116 53.67 -10.86 -11.87
C ASP A 116 53.05 -9.56 -12.40
N GLY A 117 52.41 -8.76 -11.52
CA GLY A 117 51.78 -7.50 -11.86
C GLY A 117 50.33 -7.63 -12.32
N GLU A 118 49.72 -8.80 -12.15
CA GLU A 118 48.33 -9.07 -12.54
C GLU A 118 47.34 -8.71 -11.41
N PRO A 119 46.14 -8.21 -11.72
CA PRO A 119 45.16 -7.83 -10.72
C PRO A 119 44.59 -9.06 -9.99
N VAL A 120 44.76 -9.08 -8.67
CA VAL A 120 44.23 -10.11 -7.78
C VAL A 120 43.35 -9.50 -6.70
N THR A 121 42.35 -10.26 -6.26
CA THR A 121 41.47 -9.89 -5.16
C THR A 121 41.86 -10.68 -3.92
N VAL A 122 42.11 -9.98 -2.82
CA VAL A 122 42.54 -10.60 -1.55
C VAL A 122 41.60 -10.24 -0.42
N THR A 123 41.45 -11.15 0.54
CA THR A 123 40.79 -10.86 1.81
C THR A 123 41.68 -9.90 2.60
N ALA A 124 41.21 -8.67 2.79
CA ALA A 124 41.92 -7.62 3.50
C ALA A 124 41.66 -7.64 5.01
N ASP A 125 40.44 -8.02 5.41
CA ASP A 125 40.01 -8.12 6.80
C ASP A 125 39.14 -9.37 6.98
N LYS A 126 39.62 -10.31 7.81
CA LYS A 126 38.96 -11.60 8.03
C LYS A 126 37.71 -11.49 8.92
N ASP A 127 37.69 -10.52 9.83
CA ASP A 127 36.53 -10.26 10.68
C ASP A 127 35.42 -9.61 9.87
N ALA A 128 35.78 -8.67 8.98
CA ALA A 128 34.84 -8.07 8.03
C ALA A 128 34.29 -9.09 7.02
N GLU A 129 35.12 -10.02 6.53
CA GLU A 129 34.67 -11.12 5.66
C GLU A 129 33.69 -12.06 6.40
N THR A 130 33.96 -12.37 7.67
CA THR A 130 33.07 -13.17 8.51
C THR A 130 31.74 -12.46 8.73
N ALA A 131 31.78 -11.15 9.02
CA ALA A 131 30.58 -10.33 9.16
C ALA A 131 29.79 -10.25 7.85
N LEU A 132 30.46 -10.07 6.70
CA LEU A 132 29.85 -10.05 5.39
C LEU A 132 29.10 -11.36 5.11
N ASN A 133 29.74 -12.51 5.35
CA ASN A 133 29.10 -13.82 5.18
C ASN A 133 27.85 -13.98 6.05
N ALA A 134 27.87 -13.48 7.29
CA ALA A 134 26.68 -13.50 8.16
C ALA A 134 25.57 -12.54 7.69
N LEU A 135 25.91 -11.44 7.02
CA LEU A 135 24.96 -10.45 6.53
C LEU A 135 24.28 -10.90 5.23
N ILE A 136 25.02 -11.50 4.29
CA ILE A 136 24.48 -11.98 3.00
C ILE A 136 23.47 -13.13 3.17
N ASP A 137 23.54 -13.88 4.27
CA ASP A 137 22.58 -14.93 4.61
C ASP A 137 21.21 -14.38 5.07
N ARG A 138 21.09 -13.07 5.31
CA ARG A 138 19.85 -12.45 5.78
C ARG A 138 18.95 -12.05 4.61
N THR A 139 17.66 -12.32 4.74
CA THR A 139 16.64 -11.94 3.76
C THR A 139 16.19 -10.50 3.94
N LEU A 140 16.10 -9.76 2.83
CA LEU A 140 15.40 -8.48 2.77
C LEU A 140 13.88 -8.68 2.84
N THR A 141 13.17 -7.65 3.30
CA THR A 141 11.69 -7.65 3.34
C THR A 141 11.11 -6.87 2.17
N ASP A 142 9.78 -6.95 1.97
CA ASP A 142 9.01 -6.12 1.03
C ASP A 142 9.17 -4.61 1.29
N GLY A 143 9.77 -4.21 2.43
CA GLY A 143 10.07 -2.83 2.75
C GLY A 143 11.01 -2.18 1.73
N ILE A 144 12.03 -2.91 1.28
CA ILE A 144 12.98 -2.36 0.30
C ILE A 144 12.33 -2.12 -1.06
N ASP A 145 11.35 -2.93 -1.46
CA ASP A 145 10.64 -2.76 -2.73
C ASP A 145 9.87 -1.43 -2.78
N LEU A 146 9.36 -0.97 -1.63
CA LEU A 146 8.73 0.35 -1.54
C LEU A 146 9.73 1.49 -1.69
N VAL A 147 10.94 1.32 -1.16
CA VAL A 147 12.03 2.29 -1.34
C VAL A 147 12.43 2.34 -2.81
N GLN A 148 12.58 1.19 -3.46
CA GLN A 148 12.91 1.13 -4.89
C GLN A 148 11.78 1.66 -5.78
N THR A 149 10.51 1.41 -5.41
CA THR A 149 9.36 2.02 -6.08
C THR A 149 9.40 3.55 -5.99
N ALA A 150 9.73 4.08 -4.81
CA ALA A 150 9.88 5.52 -4.62
C ALA A 150 11.03 6.09 -5.45
N ALA A 151 12.18 5.39 -5.48
CA ALA A 151 13.35 5.78 -6.25
C ALA A 151 13.06 5.80 -7.76
N CYS A 152 12.44 4.74 -8.29
CA CYS A 152 12.06 4.66 -9.70
C CYS A 152 11.11 5.80 -10.07
N ALA A 153 10.03 6.00 -9.30
CA ALA A 153 9.09 7.07 -9.56
C ALA A 153 9.73 8.47 -9.44
N LEU A 154 10.69 8.68 -8.54
CA LEU A 154 11.45 9.93 -8.47
C LEU A 154 12.26 10.16 -9.75
N LEU A 155 12.93 9.13 -10.26
CA LEU A 155 13.74 9.22 -11.48
C LEU A 155 12.88 9.46 -12.73
N GLU A 156 11.74 8.79 -12.84
CA GLU A 156 10.76 9.03 -13.90
C GLU A 156 10.25 10.47 -13.87
N GLN A 157 9.85 10.95 -12.68
CA GLN A 157 9.41 12.34 -12.51
C GLN A 157 10.54 13.34 -12.77
N ALA A 158 11.79 13.01 -12.44
CA ALA A 158 12.94 13.86 -12.72
C ALA A 158 13.21 13.95 -14.22
N ALA A 159 13.11 12.85 -14.96
CA ALA A 159 13.32 12.83 -16.41
C ALA A 159 12.33 13.76 -17.14
N GLU A 160 11.09 13.86 -16.67
CA GLU A 160 10.04 14.67 -17.31
C GLU A 160 9.96 16.12 -16.79
N HIS A 161 10.31 16.35 -15.53
CA HIS A 161 9.98 17.61 -14.85
C HIS A 161 11.15 18.32 -14.16
N ALA A 162 12.37 17.76 -14.18
CA ALA A 162 13.52 18.41 -13.53
C ALA A 162 13.94 19.69 -14.26
N ASP A 163 13.37 20.81 -13.84
CA ASP A 163 13.60 22.13 -14.44
C ASP A 163 13.97 23.17 -13.37
N GLY A 164 15.17 23.02 -12.78
CA GLY A 164 15.71 23.95 -11.79
C GLY A 164 15.11 23.80 -10.38
N PRO A 165 15.44 24.71 -9.45
CA PRO A 165 15.11 24.56 -8.03
C PRO A 165 13.60 24.46 -7.77
N GLY A 166 13.21 23.55 -6.89
CA GLY A 166 11.81 23.42 -6.48
C GLY A 166 10.91 22.61 -7.42
N TRP A 167 11.47 21.97 -8.44
CA TRP A 167 10.69 21.28 -9.47
C TRP A 167 9.79 20.17 -8.92
N LEU A 168 10.15 19.52 -7.81
CA LEU A 168 9.33 18.44 -7.22
C LEU A 168 7.95 18.91 -6.74
N ASP A 169 7.79 20.20 -6.45
CA ASP A 169 6.54 20.78 -5.96
C ASP A 169 5.77 21.58 -7.02
N ARG A 170 6.36 21.78 -8.22
CA ARG A 170 5.74 22.61 -9.25
C ARG A 170 4.50 21.90 -9.81
N PRO A 171 3.34 22.54 -9.76
CA PRO A 171 2.12 21.90 -10.21
C PRO A 171 2.08 21.80 -11.73
N TYR A 172 1.49 20.71 -12.24
CA TYR A 172 1.16 20.51 -13.64
C TYR A 172 -0.17 19.77 -13.76
N THR A 173 -0.85 19.98 -14.88
CA THR A 173 -2.17 19.39 -15.12
C THR A 173 -2.02 18.07 -15.87
N VAL A 174 -2.72 17.04 -15.39
CA VAL A 174 -2.76 15.72 -16.00
C VAL A 174 -4.19 15.33 -16.32
N ARG A 175 -4.40 14.74 -17.50
CA ARG A 175 -5.68 14.15 -17.88
C ARG A 175 -5.76 12.73 -17.32
N ARG A 176 -6.74 12.48 -16.44
CA ARG A 176 -6.92 11.17 -15.79
C ARG A 176 -8.33 10.65 -16.00
N LEU A 177 -8.47 9.34 -16.02
CA LEU A 177 -9.78 8.71 -15.92
C LEU A 177 -10.44 9.09 -14.59
N SER A 178 -11.66 9.60 -14.65
CA SER A 178 -12.42 9.95 -13.47
C SER A 178 -12.75 8.69 -12.67
N ARG A 179 -12.41 8.68 -11.39
CA ARG A 179 -12.81 7.63 -10.43
C ARG A 179 -14.30 7.73 -10.09
N ARG A 180 -15.18 7.63 -11.10
CA ARG A 180 -16.62 7.51 -10.86
C ARG A 180 -16.90 6.07 -10.39
N VAL A 181 -17.62 5.97 -9.28
CA VAL A 181 -18.01 4.71 -8.62
C VAL A 181 -19.06 3.95 -9.44
N TYR A 182 -19.67 4.60 -10.43
CA TYR A 182 -20.58 4.02 -11.41
C TYR A 182 -20.17 4.51 -12.79
N ILE A 183 -19.71 3.60 -13.64
CA ILE A 183 -19.71 3.77 -15.09
C ILE A 183 -20.88 2.91 -15.55
N ARG A 184 -22.00 3.54 -15.98
CA ARG A 184 -23.00 2.78 -16.73
C ARG A 184 -22.34 2.36 -18.04
N VAL A 185 -22.71 1.21 -18.60
CA VAL A 185 -22.15 0.73 -19.90
C VAL A 185 -22.28 1.79 -21.00
N GLU A 186 -23.27 2.67 -20.87
CA GLU A 186 -23.57 3.79 -21.78
C GLU A 186 -22.74 5.06 -21.50
N ASP A 187 -22.16 5.21 -20.31
CA ASP A 187 -21.35 6.37 -19.94
C ASP A 187 -19.90 6.14 -20.39
N SER A 188 -19.49 6.77 -21.51
CA SER A 188 -18.11 6.71 -21.98
C SER A 188 -17.10 7.14 -20.90
N ALA A 189 -15.88 6.61 -20.96
CA ALA A 189 -14.75 6.97 -20.08
C ALA A 189 -14.65 8.49 -19.85
N ALA A 190 -15.12 8.95 -18.69
CA ALA A 190 -15.10 10.36 -18.36
C ALA A 190 -13.70 10.74 -17.90
N TYR A 191 -12.90 11.34 -18.76
CA TYR A 191 -11.63 11.93 -18.37
C TYR A 191 -11.85 13.25 -17.66
N ARG A 192 -11.04 13.54 -16.64
CA ARG A 192 -10.96 14.85 -15.99
C ARG A 192 -9.53 15.36 -16.02
N GLU A 193 -9.39 16.67 -16.11
CA GLU A 193 -8.14 17.34 -15.81
C GLU A 193 -7.97 17.44 -14.30
N GLU A 194 -6.77 17.16 -13.81
CA GLU A 194 -6.44 17.20 -12.39
C GLU A 194 -5.05 17.83 -12.22
N ASP A 195 -4.95 18.81 -11.31
CA ASP A 195 -3.67 19.39 -10.95
C ASP A 195 -2.91 18.49 -10.00
N THR A 196 -1.70 18.13 -10.39
CA THR A 196 -0.76 17.34 -9.59
C THR A 196 0.59 18.04 -9.50
N ALA A 197 1.54 17.43 -8.81
CA ALA A 197 2.94 17.87 -8.77
C ALA A 197 3.83 16.61 -8.73
N PRO A 198 5.10 16.67 -9.15
CA PRO A 198 5.92 15.46 -9.27
C PRO A 198 6.01 14.65 -7.98
N MET A 199 6.22 15.31 -6.85
CA MET A 199 6.23 14.69 -5.53
C MET A 199 4.91 13.97 -5.20
N ARG A 200 3.76 14.53 -5.60
CA ARG A 200 2.45 13.88 -5.39
C ARG A 200 2.33 12.59 -6.17
N GLU A 201 2.90 12.53 -7.38
CA GLU A 201 2.88 11.30 -8.19
C GLU A 201 3.78 10.22 -7.61
N VAL A 202 4.96 10.56 -7.09
CA VAL A 202 5.80 9.61 -6.35
C VAL A 202 5.05 9.04 -5.14
N PHE A 203 4.42 9.90 -4.32
CA PHE A 203 3.59 9.44 -3.20
C PHE A 203 2.42 8.55 -3.65
N ARG A 204 1.82 8.81 -4.82
CA ARG A 204 0.75 7.98 -5.39
C ARG A 204 1.27 6.64 -5.90
N ALA A 205 2.47 6.59 -6.48
CA ALA A 205 3.10 5.35 -6.95
C ALA A 205 3.39 4.41 -5.78
N VAL A 206 4.05 4.92 -4.74
CA VAL A 206 4.35 4.14 -3.52
C VAL A 206 3.06 3.72 -2.81
N ARG A 207 2.04 4.59 -2.77
CA ARG A 207 0.73 4.22 -2.20
C ARG A 207 0.06 3.10 -3.00
N ARG A 208 0.17 3.09 -4.32
CA ARG A 208 -0.33 2.01 -5.17
C ARG A 208 0.42 0.71 -4.86
N ALA A 209 1.75 0.73 -4.82
CA ALA A 209 2.55 -0.44 -4.44
C ALA A 209 2.20 -1.01 -3.06
N VAL A 210 1.90 -0.15 -2.07
CA VAL A 210 1.39 -0.60 -0.77
C VAL A 210 0.03 -1.28 -0.90
N GLN A 211 -0.89 -0.76 -1.73
CA GLN A 211 -2.21 -1.37 -1.95
C GLN A 211 -2.12 -2.70 -2.70
N ASP A 212 -1.19 -2.81 -3.64
CA ASP A 212 -0.99 -3.99 -4.48
C ASP A 212 -0.11 -5.05 -3.77
N SER A 213 0.53 -4.69 -2.65
CA SER A 213 1.28 -5.62 -1.82
C SER A 213 0.35 -6.69 -1.21
N ARG A 214 0.82 -7.94 -1.27
CA ARG A 214 0.16 -9.11 -0.68
C ARG A 214 -0.20 -8.92 0.80
N ALA A 215 0.60 -8.13 1.54
CA ALA A 215 0.38 -7.82 2.95
C ALA A 215 -0.89 -6.96 3.21
N VAL A 216 -1.38 -6.24 2.20
CA VAL A 216 -2.65 -5.48 2.25
C VAL A 216 -3.80 -6.27 1.62
N GLN A 217 -3.54 -7.05 0.57
CA GLN A 217 -4.54 -7.89 -0.08
C GLN A 217 -5.09 -9.00 0.85
N THR A 218 -4.31 -9.43 1.82
CA THR A 218 -4.72 -10.46 2.80
C THR A 218 -5.60 -9.93 3.93
N ASP A 219 -5.99 -8.64 3.97
CA ASP A 219 -7.01 -8.17 4.92
C ASP A 219 -8.40 -8.69 4.51
N PRO A 220 -8.98 -9.69 5.20
CA PRO A 220 -10.29 -10.24 4.89
C PRO A 220 -11.42 -9.22 5.11
N ARG A 221 -11.12 -8.04 5.66
CA ARG A 221 -12.06 -6.93 5.88
C ARG A 221 -12.26 -6.06 4.65
N ASN A 222 -11.42 -6.19 3.61
CA ASN A 222 -11.70 -5.54 2.33
C ASN A 222 -12.82 -6.29 1.60
N GLY A 223 -14.02 -6.19 2.14
CA GLY A 223 -15.20 -6.86 1.60
C GLY A 223 -15.70 -6.21 0.33
N TYR A 224 -14.86 -5.83 -0.63
CA TYR A 224 -15.31 -5.31 -1.92
C TYR A 224 -14.68 -6.14 -3.04
N THR A 225 -15.53 -6.61 -3.96
CA THR A 225 -15.14 -7.35 -5.16
C THR A 225 -14.98 -6.36 -6.31
N TYR A 226 -13.95 -6.57 -7.13
CA TYR A 226 -13.69 -5.74 -8.30
C TYR A 226 -13.72 -6.60 -9.57
N ILE A 227 -14.33 -6.09 -10.64
CA ILE A 227 -14.21 -6.63 -11.99
C ILE A 227 -13.22 -5.74 -12.73
N GLU A 228 -12.15 -6.32 -13.23
CA GLU A 228 -11.19 -5.63 -14.10
C GLU A 228 -11.68 -5.72 -15.55
N GLU A 229 -11.68 -4.58 -16.24
CA GLU A 229 -11.96 -4.46 -17.67
C GLU A 229 -10.94 -3.49 -18.28
N LEU A 230 -10.66 -3.59 -19.57
CA LEU A 230 -9.82 -2.61 -20.27
C LEU A 230 -10.70 -1.53 -20.90
N THR A 231 -10.20 -0.31 -20.99
CA THR A 231 -10.80 0.74 -21.82
C THR A 231 -10.92 0.29 -23.27
N VAL A 232 -11.80 0.93 -24.06
CA VAL A 232 -12.06 0.56 -25.47
C VAL A 232 -10.79 0.62 -26.34
N ASP A 233 -9.84 1.47 -25.97
CA ASP A 233 -8.52 1.60 -26.59
C ASP A 233 -7.46 0.62 -26.03
N GLY A 234 -7.80 -0.15 -25.00
CA GLY A 234 -6.95 -1.20 -24.42
C GLY A 234 -5.79 -0.70 -23.56
N LEU A 235 -5.76 0.60 -23.23
CA LEU A 235 -4.62 1.23 -22.57
C LEU A 235 -4.74 1.32 -21.05
N ASP A 236 -5.96 1.47 -20.53
CA ASP A 236 -6.21 1.66 -19.10
C ASP A 236 -7.11 0.55 -18.53
N ALA A 237 -6.80 0.09 -17.31
CA ALA A 237 -7.67 -0.81 -16.56
C ALA A 237 -8.81 -0.03 -15.86
N ILE A 238 -10.05 -0.38 -16.17
CA ILE A 238 -11.28 0.04 -15.51
C ILE A 238 -11.65 -1.01 -14.46
N TYR A 239 -11.99 -0.57 -13.25
CA TYR A 239 -12.44 -1.45 -12.19
C TYR A 239 -13.91 -1.19 -11.83
N TYR A 240 -14.79 -2.15 -12.08
CA TYR A 240 -16.17 -2.12 -11.58
C TYR A 240 -16.22 -2.69 -10.17
N ARG A 241 -16.66 -1.88 -9.21
CA ARG A 241 -16.71 -2.27 -7.79
C ARG A 241 -18.11 -2.77 -7.41
N LEU A 242 -18.18 -4.00 -6.91
CA LEU A 242 -19.41 -4.57 -6.36
C LEU A 242 -19.71 -4.02 -4.96
N GLN A 243 -20.92 -4.31 -4.47
CA GLN A 243 -21.34 -3.94 -3.10
C GLN A 243 -20.47 -4.63 -2.04
N LYS A 244 -20.44 -4.05 -0.83
CA LYS A 244 -19.65 -4.62 0.26
C LYS A 244 -20.16 -6.03 0.61
N TYR A 245 -19.27 -7.01 0.65
CA TYR A 245 -19.50 -8.44 0.88
C TYR A 245 -20.36 -9.10 -0.20
N ALA A 246 -20.32 -8.58 -1.43
CA ALA A 246 -20.86 -9.28 -2.58
C ALA A 246 -20.00 -10.53 -2.86
N ASP A 247 -20.37 -11.64 -2.24
CA ASP A 247 -19.75 -12.97 -2.45
C ASP A 247 -20.18 -13.53 -3.81
N LEU A 248 -19.62 -12.92 -4.87
CA LEU A 248 -19.89 -13.23 -6.27
C LEU A 248 -18.61 -13.64 -7.01
N GLY A 249 -17.48 -13.71 -6.31
CA GLY A 249 -16.15 -13.83 -6.90
C GLY A 249 -15.29 -14.93 -6.31
N GLY A 250 -14.15 -15.17 -6.94
CA GLY A 250 -13.06 -16.02 -6.45
C GLY A 250 -11.75 -15.23 -6.42
N TYR A 251 -10.68 -15.86 -5.95
CA TYR A 251 -9.35 -15.24 -5.97
C TYR A 251 -8.67 -15.51 -7.32
N ASN A 252 -8.18 -14.48 -7.99
CA ASN A 252 -7.31 -14.65 -9.15
C ASN A 252 -5.87 -15.02 -8.71
N ALA A 253 -5.00 -15.33 -9.67
CA ALA A 253 -3.60 -15.71 -9.40
C ALA A 253 -2.79 -14.63 -8.63
N ASN A 254 -3.26 -13.38 -8.64
CA ASN A 254 -2.66 -12.24 -7.96
C ASN A 254 -3.30 -11.97 -6.57
N GLY A 255 -4.17 -12.86 -6.09
CA GLY A 255 -4.83 -12.72 -4.79
C GLY A 255 -5.96 -11.68 -4.74
N ASN A 256 -6.35 -11.10 -5.88
CA ASN A 256 -7.49 -10.18 -5.94
C ASN A 256 -8.80 -10.98 -5.90
N TYR A 257 -9.75 -10.54 -5.07
CA TYR A 257 -11.11 -11.08 -5.06
C TYR A 257 -11.89 -10.49 -6.25
N THR A 258 -12.08 -11.31 -7.28
CA THR A 258 -12.61 -10.93 -8.60
C THR A 258 -13.83 -11.76 -8.98
N ALA A 259 -14.80 -11.14 -9.66
CA ALA A 259 -15.92 -11.84 -10.30
C ALA A 259 -15.86 -11.57 -11.80
N ASP A 260 -16.23 -12.54 -12.64
CA ASP A 260 -16.35 -12.30 -14.07
C ASP A 260 -17.62 -11.48 -14.39
N ARG A 261 -17.61 -10.81 -15.55
CA ARG A 261 -18.71 -9.93 -15.97
C ARG A 261 -20.03 -10.68 -16.15
N GLN A 262 -19.99 -11.93 -16.60
CA GLN A 262 -21.19 -12.72 -16.84
C GLN A 262 -21.89 -13.02 -15.52
N THR A 263 -21.15 -13.42 -14.49
CA THR A 263 -21.69 -13.66 -13.14
C THR A 263 -22.40 -12.43 -12.56
N VAL A 264 -21.88 -11.22 -12.81
CA VAL A 264 -22.50 -9.97 -12.32
C VAL A 264 -23.72 -9.57 -13.14
N THR A 265 -23.69 -9.77 -14.46
CA THR A 265 -24.86 -9.62 -15.32
C THR A 265 -25.99 -10.57 -14.91
N ASP A 266 -25.65 -11.84 -14.67
CA ASP A 266 -26.60 -12.86 -14.26
C ASP A 266 -27.19 -12.54 -12.88
N TYR A 267 -26.34 -12.08 -11.94
CA TYR A 267 -26.79 -11.61 -10.63
C TYR A 267 -27.78 -10.45 -10.75
N ASN A 268 -27.47 -9.41 -11.53
CA ASN A 268 -28.36 -8.26 -11.71
C ASN A 268 -29.69 -8.68 -12.36
N ALA A 269 -29.64 -9.55 -13.38
CA ALA A 269 -30.81 -10.11 -14.02
C ALA A 269 -31.66 -10.95 -13.05
N ILE A 270 -31.04 -11.71 -12.15
CA ILE A 270 -31.73 -12.46 -11.10
C ILE A 270 -32.44 -11.51 -10.14
N ILE A 271 -31.75 -10.48 -9.64
CA ILE A 271 -32.34 -9.49 -8.72
C ILE A 271 -33.53 -8.78 -9.36
N GLU A 272 -33.44 -8.44 -10.64
CA GLU A 272 -34.54 -7.86 -11.40
C GLU A 272 -35.72 -8.84 -11.54
N ARG A 273 -35.45 -10.11 -11.89
CA ARG A 273 -36.46 -11.18 -12.00
C ARG A 273 -37.17 -11.47 -10.68
N LEU A 274 -36.52 -11.24 -9.53
CA LEU A 274 -37.16 -11.37 -8.22
C LEU A 274 -38.28 -10.34 -8.00
N ASN A 275 -38.30 -9.23 -8.76
CA ASN A 275 -39.30 -8.17 -8.67
C ASN A 275 -39.58 -7.76 -7.21
N LEU A 276 -38.50 -7.42 -6.49
CA LEU A 276 -38.55 -7.14 -5.06
C LEU A 276 -39.21 -5.78 -4.77
N THR A 277 -39.97 -5.68 -3.69
CA THR A 277 -40.36 -4.37 -3.18
C THR A 277 -39.14 -3.64 -2.62
N ALA A 278 -39.19 -2.30 -2.52
CA ALA A 278 -38.09 -1.51 -1.97
C ALA A 278 -37.60 -2.04 -0.60
N ARG A 279 -38.54 -2.45 0.26
CA ARG A 279 -38.24 -3.03 1.58
C ARG A 279 -37.58 -4.42 1.49
N GLN A 280 -38.02 -5.26 0.56
CA GLN A 280 -37.42 -6.58 0.34
C GLN A 280 -35.99 -6.45 -0.21
N ALA A 281 -35.77 -5.52 -1.14
CA ALA A 281 -34.45 -5.23 -1.70
C ALA A 281 -33.49 -4.67 -0.63
N GLU A 282 -33.96 -3.76 0.22
CA GLU A 282 -33.18 -3.22 1.35
C GLU A 282 -32.75 -4.33 2.31
N VAL A 283 -33.69 -5.19 2.72
CA VAL A 283 -33.41 -6.30 3.64
C VAL A 283 -32.46 -7.32 3.02
N LEU A 284 -32.65 -7.69 1.75
CA LEU A 284 -31.76 -8.60 1.03
C LEU A 284 -30.34 -8.02 0.94
N ALA A 285 -30.21 -6.74 0.57
CA ALA A 285 -28.91 -6.07 0.48
C ALA A 285 -28.18 -6.01 1.83
N LEU A 286 -28.90 -5.75 2.93
CA LEU A 286 -28.31 -5.76 4.27
C LEU A 286 -27.92 -7.18 4.72
N ARG A 287 -28.70 -8.20 4.35
CA ARG A 287 -28.35 -9.60 4.61
C ARG A 287 -27.10 -10.04 3.84
N MET A 288 -26.99 -9.65 2.58
CA MET A 288 -25.80 -9.90 1.75
C MET A 288 -24.56 -9.19 2.29
N ARG A 289 -24.74 -8.01 2.92
CA ARG A 289 -23.68 -7.30 3.64
C ARG A 289 -23.28 -7.93 4.99
N GLY A 290 -23.84 -9.09 5.34
CA GLY A 290 -23.54 -9.81 6.58
C GLY A 290 -24.26 -9.31 7.83
N TYR A 291 -25.20 -8.37 7.72
CA TYR A 291 -25.94 -7.91 8.90
C TYR A 291 -26.86 -9.00 9.44
N GLY A 292 -26.82 -9.19 10.76
CA GLY A 292 -27.74 -10.08 11.46
C GLY A 292 -29.17 -9.51 11.53
N TRP A 293 -30.15 -10.39 11.68
CA TRP A 293 -31.59 -10.05 11.70
C TRP A 293 -31.93 -8.90 12.67
N LYS A 294 -31.39 -8.94 13.89
CA LYS A 294 -31.58 -7.91 14.92
C LYS A 294 -30.96 -6.57 14.51
N ALA A 295 -29.79 -6.57 13.88
CA ALA A 295 -29.12 -5.34 13.46
C ALA A 295 -29.92 -4.64 12.34
N ILE A 296 -30.47 -5.42 11.40
CA ILE A 296 -31.35 -4.89 10.35
C ILE A 296 -32.63 -4.34 10.97
N ALA A 297 -33.24 -5.06 11.91
CA ALA A 297 -34.45 -4.63 12.61
C ALA A 297 -34.25 -3.27 13.30
N THR A 298 -33.13 -3.10 14.03
CA THR A 298 -32.74 -1.84 14.66
C THR A 298 -32.51 -0.72 13.65
N TYR A 299 -31.75 -0.99 12.59
CA TYR A 299 -31.47 0.00 11.53
C TYR A 299 -32.76 0.47 10.83
N SER A 300 -33.67 -0.46 10.60
CA SER A 300 -34.90 -0.26 9.83
C SER A 300 -36.11 0.14 10.68
N GLY A 301 -35.94 0.33 11.99
CA GLY A 301 -36.99 0.75 12.93
C GLY A 301 -38.16 -0.23 13.09
N VAL A 302 -37.94 -1.53 12.88
CA VAL A 302 -38.99 -2.57 12.90
C VAL A 302 -38.58 -3.77 13.76
N THR A 303 -39.48 -4.74 13.92
CA THR A 303 -39.20 -5.97 14.69
C THR A 303 -38.38 -6.98 13.88
N ASP A 304 -37.57 -7.79 14.57
CA ASP A 304 -36.82 -8.92 13.99
C ASP A 304 -37.72 -9.86 13.18
N ARG A 305 -38.94 -10.10 13.67
CA ARG A 305 -39.96 -10.92 13.00
C ARG A 305 -40.36 -10.34 11.64
N ALA A 306 -40.45 -9.01 11.52
CA ALA A 306 -40.79 -8.36 10.25
C ALA A 306 -39.68 -8.55 9.21
N ILE A 307 -38.41 -8.50 9.63
CA ILE A 307 -37.25 -8.73 8.75
C ILE A 307 -37.20 -10.19 8.27
N ARG A 308 -37.42 -11.16 9.17
CA ARG A 308 -37.50 -12.58 8.80
C ARG A 308 -38.61 -12.85 7.80
N LYS A 309 -39.81 -12.29 8.04
CA LYS A 309 -40.95 -12.40 7.11
C LYS A 309 -40.65 -11.79 5.74
N ALA A 310 -39.94 -10.66 5.70
CA ALA A 310 -39.52 -10.06 4.43
C ALA A 310 -38.57 -10.99 3.66
N MET A 311 -37.63 -11.65 4.33
CA MET A 311 -36.74 -12.63 3.69
C MET A 311 -37.42 -13.93 3.29
N GLU A 312 -38.39 -14.42 4.04
CA GLU A 312 -39.22 -15.56 3.61
C GLU A 312 -39.96 -15.26 2.30
N GLN A 313 -40.44 -14.02 2.13
CA GLN A 313 -41.06 -13.59 0.87
C GLN A 313 -40.05 -13.49 -0.28
N VAL A 314 -38.83 -13.03 0.00
CA VAL A 314 -37.73 -13.03 -0.98
C VAL A 314 -37.40 -14.47 -1.39
N GLN A 315 -37.31 -15.41 -0.45
CA GLN A 315 -37.07 -16.84 -0.73
C GLN A 315 -38.18 -17.46 -1.58
N LYS A 316 -39.45 -17.15 -1.29
CA LYS A 316 -40.57 -17.60 -2.13
C LYS A 316 -40.47 -17.09 -3.57
N LYS A 317 -40.04 -15.83 -3.74
CA LYS A 317 -39.80 -15.25 -5.07
C LYS A 317 -38.60 -15.90 -5.77
N ALA A 318 -37.54 -16.23 -5.03
CA ALA A 318 -36.38 -16.93 -5.53
C ALA A 318 -36.75 -18.34 -6.03
N LEU A 319 -37.52 -19.10 -5.24
CA LEU A 319 -38.04 -20.41 -5.64
C LEU A 319 -38.91 -20.31 -6.89
N ALA A 320 -39.77 -19.28 -6.99
CA ALA A 320 -40.64 -19.06 -8.15
C ALA A 320 -39.87 -18.78 -9.46
N ILE A 321 -38.64 -18.27 -9.37
CA ILE A 321 -37.78 -18.04 -10.55
C ILE A 321 -36.78 -19.19 -10.80
N GLY A 322 -36.89 -20.28 -10.04
CA GLY A 322 -36.09 -21.50 -10.21
C GLY A 322 -34.80 -21.56 -9.38
N LEU A 323 -34.60 -20.66 -8.40
CA LEU A 323 -33.47 -20.74 -7.47
C LEU A 323 -33.82 -21.68 -6.33
N VAL A 324 -33.41 -22.93 -6.45
CA VAL A 324 -33.61 -23.97 -5.44
C VAL A 324 -32.30 -24.19 -4.68
N PRO A 325 -32.28 -24.14 -3.35
CA PRO A 325 -31.08 -24.50 -2.59
C PRO A 325 -30.71 -25.97 -2.88
N PRO A 326 -29.41 -26.32 -2.91
CA PRO A 326 -29.00 -27.71 -3.05
C PRO A 326 -29.65 -28.55 -1.95
N ALA A 327 -30.10 -29.76 -2.31
CA ALA A 327 -30.68 -30.68 -1.33
C ALA A 327 -29.62 -30.99 -0.27
N ASP A 328 -30.02 -30.99 1.00
CA ASP A 328 -29.14 -31.31 2.13
C ASP A 328 -28.52 -32.71 1.91
N GLY A 329 -27.30 -32.77 1.37
CA GLY A 329 -26.65 -34.04 1.01
C GLY A 329 -25.53 -33.99 -0.03
N GLU A 330 -25.36 -32.91 -0.78
CA GLU A 330 -24.21 -32.74 -1.68
C GLU A 330 -23.31 -31.58 -1.22
N ASN A 331 -22.46 -31.88 -0.23
CA ASN A 331 -21.20 -31.19 0.06
C ASN A 331 -20.19 -32.26 0.51
#